data_AF-A0A524D8K0-F1
#
_entry.id   AF-A0A524D8K0-F1
#
_cell.length_a   1.000
_cell.length_b   1.000
_cell.length_c   1.000
_cell.angle_alpha   90.00
_cell.angle_beta   90.00
_cell.angle_gamma   90.00
#
_symmetry.space_group_name_H-M   'P 1'
#
loop_
_entity.id
_entity.type
_entity.pdbx_description
1 polymer ?
#
loop_
_entity_poly.entity_id
_entity_poly.type
_entity_poly.pdbx_seq_one_letter_code
_entity_poly.pdbx_strand_id
1 'polypeptide(L)'
;MIKRVKELRPDAGLASPQFREFLEKFESEINRGISTLCILSIINRFNDEGIYGYKILKVLEEETNKMLIIEEGTLYPLLRNLERDDLIESKKLKTGRRRKYYYITENGEKILNYLTGYYSKLTQAISNLIDIDVELKNKYIYCPMCANKIDKTQRDARFCSVCGYDLEQEFKKGGEQNEK
;
A
#
# COMPACT_ATOMS: atom_id res chain seq x y z
N MET A 1 0.33 -15.65 9.97
CA MET A 1 1.52 -16.46 10.38
C MET A 1 1.16 -17.67 11.25
N ILE A 2 0.07 -17.60 12.00
CA ILE A 2 -0.39 -18.60 12.97
C ILE A 2 -0.57 -20.00 12.35
N LYS A 3 -1.00 -20.07 11.08
CA LYS A 3 -1.14 -21.33 10.32
C LYS A 3 0.15 -22.13 10.14
N ARG A 4 1.33 -21.52 10.34
CA ARG A 4 2.65 -22.18 10.16
C ARG A 4 3.18 -22.85 11.43
N VAL A 5 2.55 -22.60 12.58
CA VAL A 5 2.99 -23.18 13.86
C VAL A 5 2.35 -24.57 14.02
N LYS A 6 3.19 -25.61 13.97
CA LYS A 6 2.73 -27.01 14.02
C LYS A 6 2.49 -27.50 15.45
N GLU A 7 3.29 -27.02 16.40
CA GLU A 7 3.24 -27.44 17.80
C GLU A 7 3.15 -26.19 18.67
N LEU A 8 2.14 -26.15 19.53
CA LEU A 8 1.92 -25.10 20.51
C LEU A 8 1.98 -25.73 21.90
N ARG A 9 2.54 -25.01 22.87
CA ARG A 9 2.47 -25.45 24.26
C ARG A 9 1.01 -25.43 24.73
N PRO A 10 0.58 -26.37 25.59
CA PRO A 10 -0.81 -26.44 26.03
C PRO A 10 -1.30 -25.19 26.78
N ASP A 11 -0.40 -24.44 27.40
CA ASP A 11 -0.68 -23.20 28.14
C ASP A 11 -0.67 -21.94 27.26
N ALA A 12 -0.31 -22.06 25.98
CA ALA A 12 -0.31 -20.92 25.07
C ALA A 12 -1.74 -20.47 24.74
N GLY A 13 -2.00 -19.16 24.72
CA GLY A 13 -3.31 -18.62 24.31
C GLY A 13 -3.74 -19.07 22.91
N LEU A 14 -2.79 -19.27 21.99
CA LEU A 14 -3.02 -19.80 20.65
C LEU A 14 -3.41 -21.29 20.62
N ALA A 15 -3.22 -22.03 21.72
CA ALA A 15 -3.71 -23.41 21.83
C ALA A 15 -5.24 -23.45 21.97
N SER A 16 -5.88 -22.34 22.40
CA SER A 16 -7.34 -22.19 22.37
C SER A 16 -7.82 -22.09 20.92
N PRO A 17 -8.70 -23.00 20.45
CA PRO A 17 -9.25 -22.92 19.10
C PRO A 17 -10.00 -21.61 18.84
N GLN A 18 -10.70 -21.09 19.84
CA GLN A 18 -11.50 -19.86 19.75
C GLN A 18 -10.60 -18.64 19.53
N PHE A 19 -9.52 -18.51 20.29
CA PHE A 19 -8.56 -17.41 20.12
C PHE A 19 -7.80 -17.52 18.80
N ARG A 20 -7.43 -18.74 18.40
CA ARG A 20 -6.78 -18.98 17.13
C ARG A 20 -7.67 -18.56 15.95
N GLU A 21 -8.93 -18.99 15.94
CA GLU A 21 -9.89 -18.63 14.89
C GLU A 21 -10.11 -17.12 14.82
N PHE A 22 -10.26 -16.46 15.98
CA PHE A 22 -10.40 -15.02 16.07
C PHE A 22 -9.21 -14.29 15.43
N LEU A 23 -7.98 -14.67 15.80
CA LEU A 23 -6.76 -14.05 15.28
C LEU A 23 -6.56 -14.32 13.80
N GLU A 24 -6.79 -15.55 13.32
CA GLU A 24 -6.68 -15.89 11.90
C GLU A 24 -7.66 -15.09 11.04
N LYS A 25 -8.90 -14.91 11.50
CA LYS A 25 -9.91 -14.09 10.83
C LYS A 25 -9.49 -12.62 10.80
N PHE A 26 -9.08 -12.08 11.94
CA PHE A 26 -8.70 -10.67 12.06
C PHE A 26 -7.44 -10.33 11.25
N GLU A 27 -6.41 -11.19 11.28
CA GLU A 27 -5.23 -11.10 10.39
C GLU A 27 -5.66 -11.03 8.91
N SER A 28 -6.62 -11.88 8.51
CA SER A 28 -7.09 -11.91 7.11
C SER A 28 -7.85 -10.65 6.71
N GLU A 29 -8.63 -10.06 7.60
CA GLU A 29 -9.37 -8.81 7.35
C GLU A 29 -8.40 -7.64 7.17
N ILE A 30 -7.39 -7.52 8.04
CA ILE A 30 -6.32 -6.51 7.91
C ILE A 30 -5.57 -6.70 6.59
N ASN A 31 -5.13 -7.93 6.30
CA ASN A 31 -4.40 -8.23 5.08
C ASN A 31 -5.20 -7.89 3.83
N ARG A 32 -6.50 -8.18 3.82
CA ARG A 32 -7.40 -7.82 2.72
C ARG A 32 -7.50 -6.29 2.54
N GLY A 33 -7.58 -5.55 3.64
CA GLY A 33 -7.62 -4.08 3.63
C GLY A 33 -6.36 -3.45 3.03
N ILE A 34 -5.17 -3.92 3.42
CA ILE A 34 -3.90 -3.33 2.99
C ILE A 34 -3.42 -3.85 1.62
N SER A 35 -3.87 -5.03 1.19
CA SER A 35 -3.40 -5.68 -0.05
C SER A 35 -3.53 -4.77 -1.28
N THR A 36 -4.65 -4.06 -1.44
CA THR A 36 -4.86 -3.14 -2.58
C THR A 36 -3.77 -2.08 -2.66
N LEU A 37 -3.46 -1.43 -1.54
CA LEU A 37 -2.43 -0.41 -1.44
C LEU A 37 -1.05 -0.98 -1.76
N CYS A 38 -0.70 -2.13 -1.19
CA CYS A 38 0.59 -2.78 -1.45
C CYS A 38 0.75 -3.18 -2.92
N ILE A 39 -0.30 -3.72 -3.54
CA ILE A 39 -0.26 -4.18 -4.93
C ILE A 39 -0.13 -3.00 -5.90
N LEU A 40 -0.90 -1.92 -5.71
CA LEU A 40 -0.74 -0.69 -6.50
C LEU A 40 0.67 -0.10 -6.33
N SER A 41 1.20 -0.07 -5.10
CA SER A 41 2.56 0.39 -4.81
C SER A 41 3.62 -0.46 -5.50
N ILE A 42 3.44 -1.78 -5.56
CA ILE A 42 4.34 -2.67 -6.31
C ILE A 42 4.27 -2.37 -7.80
N ILE A 43 3.08 -2.32 -8.40
CA ILE A 43 2.93 -2.05 -9.84
C ILE A 43 3.56 -0.70 -10.22
N ASN A 44 3.31 0.34 -9.42
CA ASN A 44 3.90 1.67 -9.61
C ASN A 44 5.43 1.66 -9.66
N ARG A 45 6.10 0.77 -8.89
CA ARG A 45 7.57 0.72 -8.87
C ARG A 45 8.20 0.24 -10.18
N PHE A 46 7.45 -0.45 -11.02
CA PHE A 46 7.97 -1.02 -12.28
C PHE A 46 7.74 -0.10 -13.49
N ASN A 47 7.04 1.03 -13.34
CA ASN A 47 6.86 2.06 -14.38
C ASN A 47 6.62 1.45 -15.78
N ASP A 48 7.46 1.80 -16.75
CA ASP A 48 7.38 1.38 -18.15
C ASP A 48 7.75 -0.09 -18.40
N GLU A 49 8.42 -0.76 -17.46
CA GLU A 49 8.72 -2.19 -17.58
C GLU A 49 7.45 -3.03 -17.35
N GLY A 50 6.59 -2.57 -16.44
CA GLY A 50 5.43 -3.29 -15.96
C GLY A 50 5.78 -4.57 -15.20
N ILE A 51 4.78 -5.23 -14.64
CA ILE A 51 4.99 -6.43 -13.82
C ILE A 51 3.90 -7.48 -14.06
N TYR A 52 4.28 -8.77 -14.08
CA TYR A 52 3.33 -9.88 -14.23
C TYR A 52 2.96 -10.49 -12.88
N GLY A 53 1.75 -11.06 -12.79
CA GLY A 53 1.11 -11.46 -11.52
C GLY A 53 1.99 -12.26 -10.55
N TYR A 54 2.69 -13.29 -11.03
CA TYR A 54 3.58 -14.08 -10.18
C TYR A 54 4.75 -13.27 -9.58
N LYS A 55 5.32 -12.31 -10.34
CA LYS A 55 6.37 -11.44 -9.80
C LYS A 55 5.81 -10.47 -8.76
N ILE A 56 4.56 -10.01 -8.91
CA ILE A 56 3.88 -9.18 -7.89
C ILE A 56 3.84 -9.92 -6.54
N LEU A 57 3.41 -11.19 -6.55
CA LEU A 57 3.37 -12.02 -5.34
C LEU A 57 4.75 -12.14 -4.69
N LYS A 58 5.78 -12.44 -5.48
CA LYS A 58 7.16 -12.54 -4.96
C LYS A 58 7.64 -11.25 -4.33
N VAL A 59 7.47 -10.12 -5.02
CA VAL A 59 7.89 -8.82 -4.48
C VAL A 59 7.13 -8.50 -3.20
N LEU A 60 5.82 -8.79 -3.13
CA LEU A 60 5.04 -8.59 -1.91
C LEU A 60 5.57 -9.42 -0.74
N GLU A 61 5.86 -10.71 -0.96
CA GLU A 61 6.39 -11.59 0.07
C GLU A 61 7.79 -11.15 0.54
N GLU A 62 8.67 -10.78 -0.40
CA GLU A 62 10.04 -10.34 -0.11
C GLU A 62 10.04 -9.02 0.68
N GLU A 63 9.33 -8.01 0.21
CA GLU A 63 9.28 -6.66 0.80
C GLU A 63 8.60 -6.62 2.18
N THR A 64 7.70 -7.57 2.43
CA THR A 64 6.96 -7.64 3.71
C THR A 64 7.56 -8.65 4.67
N ASN A 65 8.75 -9.20 4.38
CA ASN A 65 9.36 -10.27 5.17
C ASN A 65 8.41 -11.45 5.43
N LYS A 66 7.59 -11.79 4.42
CA LYS A 66 6.57 -12.86 4.46
C LYS A 66 5.46 -12.63 5.51
N MET A 67 5.28 -11.40 5.99
CA MET A 67 4.17 -11.02 6.87
C MET A 67 2.85 -10.94 6.11
N LEU A 68 2.88 -10.40 4.90
CA LEU A 68 1.73 -10.28 4.02
C LEU A 68 1.89 -11.21 2.83
N ILE A 69 1.04 -12.23 2.78
CA ILE A 69 1.04 -13.25 1.74
C ILE A 69 -0.37 -13.33 1.20
N ILE A 70 -0.50 -13.22 -0.11
CA ILE A 70 -1.76 -13.38 -0.80
C ILE A 70 -1.65 -14.52 -1.80
N GLU A 71 -2.73 -15.28 -1.96
CA GLU A 71 -2.78 -16.36 -2.93
C GLU A 71 -3.15 -15.82 -4.32
N GLU A 72 -2.81 -16.58 -5.37
CA GLU A 72 -3.21 -16.26 -6.75
C GLU A 72 -4.73 -16.05 -6.89
N GLY A 73 -5.51 -16.88 -6.18
CA GLY A 73 -6.97 -16.77 -6.12
C GLY A 73 -7.48 -15.43 -5.56
N THR A 74 -6.65 -14.70 -4.80
CA THR A 74 -6.95 -13.35 -4.29
C THR A 74 -6.39 -12.27 -5.20
N LEU A 75 -5.17 -12.46 -5.71
CA LEU A 75 -4.50 -11.48 -6.57
C LEU A 75 -5.26 -11.22 -7.87
N TYR A 76 -5.66 -12.25 -8.60
CA TYR A 76 -6.24 -12.04 -9.94
C TYR A 76 -7.61 -11.36 -9.91
N PRO A 77 -8.54 -11.67 -8.99
CA PRO A 77 -9.74 -10.85 -8.80
C PRO A 77 -9.44 -9.40 -8.45
N LEU A 78 -8.45 -9.15 -7.57
CA LEU A 78 -8.02 -7.80 -7.23
C LEU A 78 -7.53 -7.03 -8.46
N LEU A 79 -6.64 -7.63 -9.26
CA LEU A 79 -6.13 -7.02 -10.49
C LEU A 79 -7.25 -6.73 -11.49
N ARG A 80 -8.23 -7.62 -11.64
CA ARG A 80 -9.39 -7.37 -12.49
C ARG A 80 -10.23 -6.18 -12.03
N ASN A 81 -10.41 -6.02 -10.71
CA ASN A 81 -11.12 -4.86 -10.16
C ASN A 81 -10.32 -3.57 -10.40
N LEU A 82 -9.01 -3.59 -10.16
CA LEU A 82 -8.14 -2.43 -10.41
C LEU A 82 -8.13 -2.02 -11.89
N GLU A 83 -8.15 -2.98 -12.82
CA GLU A 83 -8.27 -2.69 -14.26
C GLU A 83 -9.64 -2.12 -14.62
N ARG A 84 -10.72 -2.69 -14.08
CA ARG A 84 -12.08 -2.20 -14.31
C ARG A 84 -12.24 -0.76 -13.83
N ASP A 85 -11.59 -0.42 -12.72
CA ASP A 85 -11.68 0.89 -12.08
C ASP A 85 -10.63 1.88 -12.66
N ASP A 86 -9.98 1.54 -13.78
CA ASP A 86 -8.98 2.36 -14.50
C ASP A 86 -7.76 2.75 -13.62
N LEU A 87 -7.43 1.93 -12.63
CA LEU A 87 -6.27 2.18 -11.76
C LEU A 87 -5.00 1.51 -12.28
N ILE A 88 -5.15 0.46 -13.09
CA ILE A 88 -4.06 -0.20 -13.79
C ILE A 88 -4.51 -0.56 -15.20
N GLU A 89 -3.56 -0.66 -16.12
CA GLU A 89 -3.77 -1.21 -17.45
C GLU A 89 -2.94 -2.48 -17.65
N SER A 90 -3.19 -3.20 -18.74
CA SER A 90 -2.41 -4.41 -19.03
C SER A 90 -2.09 -4.63 -20.50
N LYS A 91 -0.93 -5.24 -20.74
CA LYS A 91 -0.42 -5.60 -22.07
C LYS A 91 -0.02 -7.07 -22.10
N LYS A 92 -0.29 -7.73 -23.23
CA LYS A 92 0.15 -9.11 -23.49
C LYS A 92 1.42 -9.05 -24.33
N LEU A 93 2.55 -9.55 -23.82
CA LEU A 93 3.76 -9.68 -24.62
C LEU A 93 3.64 -10.86 -25.59
N LYS A 94 4.05 -10.64 -26.85
CA LYS A 94 3.87 -11.60 -27.96
C LYS A 94 4.87 -12.77 -27.95
N THR A 95 5.96 -12.70 -27.20
CA THR A 95 7.03 -13.71 -27.20
C THR A 95 6.94 -14.65 -25.99
N GLY A 96 6.84 -15.96 -26.25
CA GLY A 96 6.80 -17.01 -25.22
C GLY A 96 5.40 -17.30 -24.63
N ARG A 97 5.37 -17.94 -23.44
CA ARG A 97 4.12 -18.19 -22.68
C ARG A 97 3.44 -16.84 -22.45
N ARG A 98 2.26 -16.61 -23.05
CA ARG A 98 1.52 -15.33 -23.03
C ARG A 98 1.32 -14.84 -21.60
N ARG A 99 2.19 -13.96 -21.11
CA ARG A 99 2.08 -13.32 -19.79
C ARG A 99 1.41 -11.96 -19.95
N LYS A 100 0.52 -11.66 -19.00
CA LYS A 100 -0.11 -10.36 -18.85
C LYS A 100 0.75 -9.51 -17.92
N TYR A 101 1.21 -8.37 -18.40
CA TYR A 101 1.95 -7.37 -17.63
C TYR A 101 1.00 -6.24 -17.28
N TYR A 102 1.11 -5.75 -16.05
CA TYR A 102 0.30 -4.69 -15.50
C TYR A 102 1.14 -3.43 -15.31
N TYR A 103 0.53 -2.28 -15.59
CA TYR A 103 1.11 -0.95 -15.52
C TYR A 103 0.14 -0.07 -14.73
N ILE A 104 0.65 0.87 -13.94
CA ILE A 104 -0.21 1.83 -13.26
C ILE A 104 -0.68 2.90 -14.25
N THR A 105 -1.91 3.39 -14.10
CA THR A 105 -2.42 4.53 -14.87
C THR A 105 -2.21 5.83 -14.09
N GLU A 106 -2.40 6.99 -14.73
CA GLU A 106 -2.40 8.28 -14.03
C GLU A 106 -3.44 8.36 -12.90
N ASN A 107 -4.62 7.75 -13.11
CA ASN A 107 -5.65 7.66 -12.07
C ASN A 107 -5.21 6.73 -10.94
N GLY A 108 -4.56 5.61 -11.28
CA GLY A 108 -3.91 4.71 -10.33
C GLY A 108 -2.90 5.42 -9.44
N GLU A 109 -2.04 6.27 -10.01
CA GLU A 109 -1.04 7.05 -9.27
C GLU A 109 -1.68 8.03 -8.28
N LYS A 110 -2.73 8.75 -8.71
CA LYS A 110 -3.48 9.67 -7.84
C LYS A 110 -4.11 8.93 -6.66
N ILE A 111 -4.76 7.80 -6.93
CA ILE A 111 -5.37 6.96 -5.90
C ILE A 111 -4.31 6.35 -4.97
N LEU A 112 -3.20 5.86 -5.51
CA LEU A 112 -2.08 5.34 -4.72
C LEU A 112 -1.52 6.41 -3.77
N ASN A 113 -1.32 7.64 -4.25
CA ASN A 113 -0.84 8.75 -3.43
C ASN A 113 -1.82 9.13 -2.33
N TYR A 114 -3.12 9.15 -2.64
CA TYR A 114 -4.17 9.37 -1.64
C TYR A 114 -4.14 8.29 -0.55
N LEU A 115 -4.23 7.02 -0.96
CA LEU A 115 -4.30 5.88 -0.04
C LEU A 115 -3.02 5.77 0.80
N THR A 116 -1.85 5.98 0.21
CA THR A 116 -0.58 5.99 0.95
C THR A 116 -0.59 7.10 2.00
N GLY A 117 -1.03 8.29 1.59
CA GLY A 117 -1.09 9.46 2.45
C GLY A 117 -2.03 9.28 3.64
N TYR A 118 -3.24 8.81 3.36
CA TYR A 118 -4.23 8.43 4.36
C TYR A 118 -3.68 7.37 5.33
N TYR A 119 -3.09 6.29 4.81
CA TYR A 119 -2.55 5.21 5.65
C TYR A 119 -1.40 5.68 6.54
N SER A 120 -0.50 6.53 6.03
CA SER A 120 0.57 7.15 6.82
C SER A 120 0.01 8.00 7.96
N LYS A 121 -0.99 8.83 7.70
CA LYS A 121 -1.61 9.69 8.72
C LYS A 121 -2.42 8.90 9.73
N LEU A 122 -3.14 7.85 9.30
CA LEU A 122 -3.84 6.94 10.19
C LEU A 122 -2.85 6.23 11.12
N THR A 123 -1.75 5.70 10.58
CA THR A 123 -0.72 5.01 11.36
C THR A 123 -0.08 5.94 12.39
N GLN A 124 0.20 7.19 12.01
CA GLN A 124 0.68 8.22 12.94
C GLN A 124 -0.36 8.55 14.03
N ALA A 125 -1.65 8.62 13.69
CA ALA A 125 -2.69 8.96 14.66
C ALA A 125 -2.93 7.86 15.71
N ILE A 126 -2.80 6.59 15.31
CA ILE A 126 -2.98 5.45 16.23
C ILE A 126 -1.69 5.05 16.93
N SER A 127 -0.52 5.59 16.55
CA SER A 127 0.79 5.12 17.01
C SER A 127 0.92 5.08 18.53
N ASN A 128 0.40 6.12 19.21
CA ASN A 128 0.39 6.22 20.67
C ASN A 128 -0.54 5.21 21.35
N LEU A 129 -1.56 4.70 20.65
CA LEU A 129 -2.52 3.73 21.20
C LEU A 129 -1.94 2.31 21.18
N ILE A 130 -1.02 2.03 20.27
CA ILE A 130 -0.48 0.68 20.02
C ILE A 130 1.05 0.62 20.14
N ASP A 131 1.67 1.66 20.71
CA ASP A 131 3.10 1.76 21.00
C ASP A 131 4.01 1.46 19.78
N ILE A 132 3.71 2.12 18.66
CA ILE A 132 4.52 2.04 17.43
C ILE A 132 5.26 3.34 17.23
N ASP A 133 6.55 3.28 16.94
CA ASP A 133 7.31 4.45 16.49
C ASP A 133 7.15 4.63 14.98
N VAL A 134 6.74 5.82 14.55
CA VAL A 134 6.38 6.13 13.15
C VAL A 134 7.15 7.37 12.69
N GLU A 135 8.22 7.15 11.93
CA GLU A 135 8.95 8.22 11.27
C GLU A 135 8.49 8.38 9.81
N LEU A 136 7.82 9.48 9.50
CA LEU A 136 7.43 9.80 8.13
C LEU A 136 8.59 10.48 7.39
N LYS A 137 8.82 10.06 6.13
CA LYS A 137 9.88 10.63 5.30
C LYS A 137 9.64 12.14 5.07
N ASN A 138 10.62 12.97 5.44
CA ASN A 138 10.57 14.43 5.26
C ASN A 138 10.57 14.89 3.78
N LYS A 139 10.65 13.96 2.83
CA LYS A 139 10.52 14.23 1.38
C LYS A 139 9.10 14.64 0.97
N TYR A 140 8.08 14.30 1.75
CA TYR A 140 6.69 14.50 1.38
C TYR A 140 6.00 15.55 2.25
N ILE A 141 5.03 16.25 1.66
CA ILE A 141 3.95 16.89 2.42
C ILE A 141 2.68 16.07 2.29
N TYR A 142 1.78 16.23 3.25
CA TYR A 142 0.49 15.54 3.26
C TYR A 142 -0.60 16.58 3.26
N CYS A 143 -1.53 16.49 2.32
CA CYS A 143 -2.65 17.42 2.24
C CYS A 143 -3.42 17.41 3.58
N PRO A 144 -3.67 18.58 4.21
CA PRO A 144 -4.34 18.62 5.51
C PRO A 144 -5.83 18.26 5.40
N MET A 145 -6.43 18.44 4.23
CA MET A 145 -7.85 18.12 4.00
C MET A 145 -8.11 16.64 3.78
N CYS A 146 -7.22 15.95 3.06
CA CYS A 146 -7.51 14.59 2.58
C CYS A 146 -6.34 13.61 2.75
N ALA A 147 -5.28 14.01 3.46
CA ALA A 147 -4.06 13.26 3.68
C ALA A 147 -3.26 12.88 2.43
N ASN A 148 -3.67 13.28 1.22
CA ASN A 148 -2.95 12.95 -0.03
C ASN A 148 -1.44 13.24 0.09
N LYS A 149 -0.61 12.24 -0.22
CA LYS A 149 0.85 12.32 -0.16
C LYS A 149 1.37 13.02 -1.42
N ILE A 150 2.17 14.07 -1.24
CA ILE A 150 2.67 14.93 -2.32
C ILE A 150 4.19 15.07 -2.18
N ASP A 151 4.93 14.86 -3.27
CA ASP A 151 6.38 15.03 -3.28
C ASP A 151 6.73 16.53 -3.18
N LYS A 152 7.60 16.91 -2.24
CA LYS A 152 8.03 18.31 -2.05
C LYS A 152 8.72 18.89 -3.28
N THR A 153 9.24 18.05 -4.18
CA THR A 153 9.83 18.52 -5.44
C THR A 153 8.78 19.05 -6.42
N GLN A 154 7.50 18.70 -6.27
CA GLN A 154 6.39 19.21 -7.08
C GLN A 154 5.97 20.62 -6.62
N ARG A 155 6.92 21.56 -6.60
CA ARG A 155 6.73 22.94 -6.08
C ARG A 155 5.66 23.73 -6.82
N ASP A 156 5.30 23.31 -8.03
CA ASP A 156 4.30 23.99 -8.87
C ASP A 156 2.85 23.57 -8.53
N ALA A 157 2.65 22.57 -7.67
CA ALA A 157 1.33 22.09 -7.30
C ALA A 157 0.63 23.05 -6.32
N ARG A 158 -0.02 24.10 -6.83
CA ARG A 158 -0.81 25.01 -6.00
C ARG A 158 -1.99 24.32 -5.30
N PHE A 159 -2.63 23.37 -5.96
CA PHE A 159 -3.81 22.68 -5.45
C PHE A 159 -3.58 21.18 -5.32
N CYS A 160 -4.18 20.57 -4.30
CA CYS A 160 -4.19 19.13 -4.13
C CYS A 160 -4.92 18.47 -5.31
N SER A 161 -4.22 17.59 -6.03
CA SER A 161 -4.77 16.86 -7.19
C SER A 161 -5.96 15.94 -6.87
N VAL A 162 -6.22 15.68 -5.59
CA VAL A 162 -7.31 14.79 -5.14
C VAL A 162 -8.52 15.55 -4.61
N CYS A 163 -8.32 16.57 -3.77
CA CYS A 163 -9.44 17.29 -3.13
C CYS A 163 -9.54 18.77 -3.51
N GLY A 164 -8.60 19.31 -4.30
CA GLY A 164 -8.58 20.72 -4.71
C GLY A 164 -8.14 21.72 -3.64
N TYR A 165 -7.73 21.26 -2.45
CA TYR A 165 -7.25 22.14 -1.37
C TYR A 165 -6.02 22.97 -1.79
N ASP A 166 -5.97 24.26 -1.44
CA ASP A 166 -4.83 25.14 -1.70
C ASP A 166 -3.66 24.82 -0.76
N LEU A 167 -2.52 24.42 -1.33
CA LEU A 167 -1.34 23.94 -0.62
C LEU A 167 -0.30 25.02 -0.37
N GLU A 168 -0.53 26.28 -0.78
CA GLU A 168 0.49 27.34 -0.75
C GLU A 168 1.13 27.51 0.65
N GLN A 169 0.32 27.43 1.71
CA GLN A 169 0.82 27.55 3.08
C GLN A 169 1.62 26.32 3.55
N GLU A 170 1.30 25.13 3.02
CA GLU A 170 1.95 23.88 3.41
C GLU A 170 3.36 23.76 2.79
N PHE A 171 3.53 24.25 1.56
CA PHE A 171 4.86 24.36 0.94
C PHE A 171 5.76 25.39 1.65
N LYS A 172 5.21 26.50 2.16
CA LYS A 172 5.95 27.51 2.91
C LYS A 172 6.47 26.97 4.25
N LYS A 173 5.62 26.30 5.04
CA LYS A 173 6.02 25.67 6.34
C LYS A 173 7.09 24.60 6.17
N GLY A 174 7.06 23.85 5.07
CA GLY A 174 8.05 22.80 4.77
C GLY A 174 9.43 23.31 4.36
N GLY A 175 9.57 24.59 4.01
CA GLY A 175 10.84 25.24 3.63
C GLY A 175 11.66 25.76 4.81
N GLU A 176 11.01 26.15 5.91
CA GLU A 176 11.67 26.72 7.09
C GLU A 176 12.40 25.68 7.97
N GLN A 177 12.16 24.39 7.76
CA GLN A 177 12.85 23.31 8.48
C GLN A 177 14.20 22.90 7.86
N ASN A 178 14.64 23.55 6.77
CA ASN A 178 15.89 23.22 6.06
C ASN A 178 17.05 24.20 6.33
N GLU A 179 16.93 25.12 7.30
CA GLU A 179 17.98 26.09 7.65
C GLU A 179 18.56 25.93 9.07
N LYS A 180 18.46 24.75 9.70
CA LYS A 180 19.16 24.46 10.96
C LYS A 180 19.87 23.12 10.94
#